data_AF-A0A6G9XRP0-F1
#
_entry.id   AF-A0A6G9XRP0-F1
#
_cell.length_a   1.000
_cell.length_b   1.000
_cell.length_c   1.000
_cell.angle_alpha   90.00
_cell.angle_beta   90.00
_cell.angle_gamma   90.00
#
_symmetry.space_group_name_H-M   'P 1'
#
loop_
_entity.id
_entity.type
_entity.pdbx_description
1 polymer ?
#
loop_
_entity_poly.entity_id
_entity_poly.type
_entity_poly.pdbx_seq_one_letter_code
_entity_poly.pdbx_strand_id
1 'polypeptide(L)'
;MLGTTIRRAERRLQREPDDDEPHRRQWLAAVHAFADAYRAAELNGTPVLELSHSGWRPGARIAPGTTTGRLLAYHDSGDEADFVFRDGKLVLFSITTAGGHREDFTARPFAIRWVMLEGLCGAVAPGVTRVEIRDHAGAPVPVELVARTFAATIDLELPYLRRMNRLRAAGARSDEVLDVLFRSDRRGEEYAATRHLTIRVHGAGDALLYTGPVLVDGRFRQLRKPLRA
;
A
#
# COMPACT_ATOMS: atom_id res chain seq x y z
N MET A 1 60.76 -17.32 3.59
CA MET A 1 59.63 -17.61 4.50
C MET A 1 58.56 -16.53 4.35
N LEU A 2 57.67 -16.64 3.36
CA LEU A 2 56.53 -15.71 3.15
C LEU A 2 55.41 -16.43 2.37
N GLY A 3 55.11 -17.68 2.76
CA GLY A 3 54.23 -18.57 1.99
C GLY A 3 53.02 -19.13 2.73
N THR A 4 52.74 -18.66 3.95
CA THR A 4 51.74 -19.30 4.84
C THR A 4 50.62 -18.38 5.31
N THR A 5 50.65 -17.08 5.01
CA THR A 5 49.63 -16.14 5.50
C THR A 5 48.49 -15.88 4.51
N ILE A 6 48.67 -16.19 3.21
CA ILE A 6 47.66 -15.88 2.17
C ILE A 6 46.55 -16.95 2.10
N ARG A 7 46.84 -18.22 2.44
CA ARG A 7 45.82 -19.30 2.40
C ARG A 7 44.78 -19.26 3.52
N ARG A 8 44.92 -18.41 4.53
CA ARG A 8 43.92 -18.24 5.61
C ARG A 8 42.90 -17.13 5.34
N ALA A 9 43.17 -16.22 4.41
CA ALA A 9 42.23 -15.17 4.02
C ALA A 9 41.28 -15.62 2.89
N GLU A 10 41.69 -16.56 2.05
CA GLU A 10 40.89 -17.05 0.91
C GLU A 10 39.84 -18.13 1.30
N ARG A 11 39.80 -18.58 2.55
CA ARG A 11 38.77 -19.50 3.09
C ARG A 11 37.68 -18.81 3.92
N ARG A 12 37.58 -17.48 3.86
CA ARG A 12 36.46 -16.71 4.46
C ARG A 12 35.55 -16.05 3.42
N LEU A 13 35.64 -16.49 2.17
CA LEU A 13 34.66 -16.24 1.11
C LEU A 13 33.84 -17.52 0.83
N GLN A 14 33.65 -18.36 1.85
CA GLN A 14 32.50 -19.23 1.88
C GLN A 14 31.29 -18.31 2.05
N ARG A 15 30.54 -18.12 0.95
CA ARG A 15 29.12 -17.75 0.99
C ARG A 15 28.50 -18.57 2.11
N GLU A 16 28.28 -17.95 3.27
CA GLU A 16 27.17 -18.37 4.10
C GLU A 16 25.95 -18.30 3.17
N PRO A 17 25.17 -19.39 3.03
CA PRO A 17 23.84 -19.23 2.48
C PRO A 17 23.19 -18.13 3.32
N ASP A 18 22.66 -17.11 2.66
CA ASP A 18 21.83 -16.12 3.32
C ASP A 18 20.71 -16.92 4.01
N ASP A 19 20.79 -17.09 5.34
CA ASP A 19 19.86 -17.93 6.11
C ASP A 19 18.41 -17.40 5.97
N ASP A 20 18.27 -16.18 5.48
CA ASP A 20 17.02 -15.53 5.10
C ASP A 20 16.49 -15.96 3.72
N GLU A 21 17.29 -16.55 2.83
CA GLU A 21 16.88 -16.93 1.47
C GLU A 21 15.84 -18.05 1.43
N PRO A 22 15.97 -19.16 2.21
CA PRO A 22 14.89 -20.15 2.31
C PRO A 22 13.61 -19.55 2.90
N HIS A 23 13.74 -18.73 3.94
CA HIS A 23 12.60 -18.07 4.59
C HIS A 23 11.89 -17.11 3.62
N ARG A 24 12.65 -16.27 2.90
CA ARG A 24 12.14 -15.36 1.88
C ARG A 24 11.44 -16.10 0.75
N ARG A 25 12.01 -17.20 0.27
CA ARG A 25 11.36 -18.04 -0.77
C ARG A 25 10.05 -18.63 -0.29
N GLN A 26 10.01 -19.14 0.93
CA GLN A 26 8.78 -19.66 1.54
C GLN A 26 7.74 -18.55 1.70
N TRP A 27 8.16 -17.36 2.12
CA TRP A 27 7.29 -16.19 2.28
C TRP A 27 6.70 -15.73 0.95
N LEU A 28 7.52 -15.61 -0.10
CA LEU A 28 7.07 -15.27 -1.45
C LEU A 28 6.10 -16.33 -2.00
N ALA A 29 6.39 -17.61 -1.80
CA ALA A 29 5.49 -18.69 -2.22
C ALA A 29 4.13 -18.60 -1.49
N ALA A 30 4.13 -18.31 -0.20
CA ALA A 30 2.91 -18.13 0.58
C ALA A 30 2.05 -16.96 0.08
N VAL A 31 2.68 -15.83 -0.26
CA VAL A 31 2.03 -14.63 -0.81
C VAL A 31 1.45 -14.90 -2.19
N HIS A 32 2.18 -15.60 -3.06
CA HIS A 32 1.68 -16.04 -4.36
C HIS A 32 0.46 -16.96 -4.24
N ALA A 33 0.55 -17.99 -3.40
CA ALA A 33 -0.54 -18.93 -3.18
C ALA A 33 -1.78 -18.25 -2.59
N PHE A 34 -1.61 -17.26 -1.70
CA PHE A 34 -2.70 -16.42 -1.23
C PHE A 34 -3.36 -15.64 -2.38
N ALA A 35 -2.57 -14.99 -3.24
CA ALA A 35 -3.09 -14.22 -4.38
C ALA A 35 -3.88 -15.09 -5.35
N ASP A 36 -3.38 -16.29 -5.65
CA ASP A 36 -4.04 -17.24 -6.55
C ASP A 36 -5.34 -17.77 -5.95
N ALA A 37 -5.33 -18.13 -4.66
CA ALA A 37 -6.54 -18.55 -3.94
C ALA A 37 -7.59 -17.44 -3.88
N TYR A 38 -7.16 -16.21 -3.59
CA TYR A 38 -8.04 -15.04 -3.60
C TYR A 38 -8.67 -14.82 -4.99
N ARG A 39 -7.86 -14.84 -6.05
CA ARG A 39 -8.35 -14.64 -7.41
C ARG A 39 -9.31 -15.74 -7.83
N ALA A 40 -9.01 -16.98 -7.50
CA ALA A 40 -9.88 -18.11 -7.80
C ALA A 40 -11.23 -17.98 -7.07
N ALA A 41 -11.22 -17.59 -5.79
CA ALA A 41 -12.46 -17.36 -5.04
C ALA A 41 -13.29 -16.23 -5.64
N GLU A 42 -12.66 -15.10 -5.99
CA GLU A 42 -13.34 -13.96 -6.62
C GLU A 42 -14.00 -14.35 -7.95
N LEU A 43 -13.28 -15.07 -8.82
CA LEU A 43 -13.79 -15.52 -10.12
C LEU A 43 -14.92 -16.56 -10.00
N ASN A 44 -14.91 -17.37 -8.94
CA ASN A 44 -15.91 -18.40 -8.70
C ASN A 44 -17.09 -17.91 -7.84
N GLY A 45 -17.10 -16.64 -7.42
CA GLY A 45 -18.13 -16.09 -6.54
C GLY A 45 -18.09 -16.63 -5.11
N THR A 46 -16.98 -17.24 -4.69
CA THR A 46 -16.78 -17.72 -3.32
C THR A 46 -16.52 -16.53 -2.38
N PRO A 47 -17.03 -16.54 -1.13
CA PRO A 47 -16.73 -15.49 -0.15
C PRO A 47 -15.22 -15.31 0.07
N VAL A 48 -14.66 -14.22 -0.46
CA VAL A 48 -13.22 -13.96 -0.39
C VAL A 48 -12.75 -13.67 1.04
N LEU A 49 -13.60 -13.07 1.88
CA LEU A 49 -13.25 -12.60 3.23
C LEU A 49 -12.94 -13.72 4.23
N GLU A 50 -13.35 -14.96 3.93
CA GLU A 50 -13.07 -16.13 4.76
C GLU A 50 -11.73 -16.80 4.42
N LEU A 51 -11.07 -16.34 3.35
CA LEU A 51 -9.80 -16.90 2.92
C LEU A 51 -8.69 -16.58 3.92
N SER A 52 -7.88 -17.60 4.19
CA SER A 52 -6.65 -17.47 4.93
C SER A 52 -5.62 -18.44 4.35
N HIS A 53 -4.43 -17.94 4.04
CA HIS A 53 -3.34 -18.78 3.54
C HIS A 53 -2.01 -18.39 4.19
N SER A 54 -1.43 -19.29 4.96
CA SER A 54 -0.17 -19.06 5.68
C SER A 54 -0.16 -17.74 6.45
N GLY A 55 -1.24 -17.42 7.16
CA GLY A 55 -1.41 -16.20 7.94
C GLY A 55 -1.81 -14.95 7.14
N TRP A 56 -1.83 -14.99 5.80
CA TRP A 56 -2.36 -13.91 4.97
C TRP A 56 -3.87 -13.95 4.89
N ARG A 57 -4.48 -12.78 5.01
CA ARG A 57 -5.92 -12.56 5.01
C ARG A 57 -6.28 -11.35 4.13
N PRO A 58 -7.46 -11.39 3.49
CA PRO A 58 -7.95 -10.29 2.68
C PRO A 58 -8.30 -9.08 3.55
N GLY A 59 -7.90 -7.90 3.10
CA GLY A 59 -8.45 -6.64 3.58
C GLY A 59 -9.31 -5.96 2.51
N ALA A 60 -9.36 -4.64 2.56
CA ALA A 60 -10.20 -3.82 1.72
C ALA A 60 -9.62 -3.72 0.30
N ARG A 61 -10.51 -3.55 -0.67
CA ARG A 61 -10.20 -3.56 -2.09
C ARG A 61 -10.67 -2.29 -2.78
N ILE A 62 -9.80 -1.75 -3.62
CA ILE A 62 -10.17 -0.73 -4.62
C ILE A 62 -10.85 -1.44 -5.78
N ALA A 63 -12.01 -0.95 -6.20
CA ALA A 63 -12.89 -1.55 -7.20
C ALA A 63 -13.29 -3.02 -6.86
N PRO A 64 -13.97 -3.25 -5.71
CA PRO A 64 -14.39 -4.58 -5.32
C PRO A 64 -15.38 -5.17 -6.33
N GLY A 65 -15.33 -6.50 -6.52
CA GLY A 65 -16.23 -7.21 -7.43
C GLY A 65 -15.89 -7.06 -8.93
N THR A 66 -14.73 -6.51 -9.27
CA THR A 66 -14.23 -6.45 -10.65
C THR A 66 -13.01 -7.36 -10.83
N THR A 67 -12.75 -7.82 -12.05
CA THR A 67 -11.55 -8.65 -12.36
C THR A 67 -10.24 -7.86 -12.29
N THR A 68 -10.35 -6.55 -12.12
CA THR A 68 -9.25 -5.61 -11.89
C THR A 68 -9.33 -5.05 -10.47
N GLY A 69 -8.28 -4.39 -10.02
CA GLY A 69 -8.32 -3.65 -8.77
C GLY A 69 -7.11 -3.91 -7.91
N ARG A 70 -7.16 -3.40 -6.68
CA ARG A 70 -6.06 -3.53 -5.75
C ARG A 70 -6.55 -3.93 -4.37
N LEU A 71 -6.04 -5.04 -3.87
CA LEU A 71 -6.32 -5.53 -2.52
C LEU A 71 -5.21 -5.08 -1.58
N LEU A 72 -5.58 -4.56 -0.42
CA LEU A 72 -4.68 -4.45 0.72
C LEU A 72 -4.92 -5.64 1.65
N ALA A 73 -4.05 -6.63 1.60
CA ALA A 73 -4.08 -7.78 2.49
C ALA A 73 -3.25 -7.51 3.75
N TYR A 74 -3.55 -8.24 4.81
CA TYR A 74 -2.77 -8.22 6.04
C TYR A 74 -2.37 -9.64 6.44
N HIS A 75 -1.27 -9.74 7.16
CA HIS A 75 -0.78 -10.98 7.73
C HIS A 75 -1.01 -10.99 9.25
N ASP A 76 -1.20 -12.16 9.84
CA ASP A 76 -1.41 -12.34 11.29
C ASP A 76 -0.25 -11.80 12.15
N SER A 77 0.95 -11.66 11.56
CA SER A 77 2.11 -11.00 12.18
C SER A 77 1.93 -9.48 12.30
N GLY A 78 1.03 -8.87 11.52
CA GLY A 78 0.84 -7.44 11.36
C GLY A 78 1.46 -6.84 10.08
N ASP A 79 2.10 -7.64 9.24
CA ASP A 79 2.59 -7.21 7.92
C ASP A 79 1.42 -6.92 6.97
N GLU A 80 1.65 -6.10 5.95
CA GLU A 80 0.66 -5.79 4.92
C GLU A 80 1.24 -6.09 3.53
N ALA A 81 0.37 -6.45 2.59
CA ALA A 81 0.75 -6.61 1.19
C ALA A 81 -0.30 -5.98 0.30
N ASP A 82 0.16 -5.24 -0.71
CA ASP A 82 -0.70 -4.81 -1.79
C ASP A 82 -0.64 -5.83 -2.93
N PHE A 83 -1.80 -6.17 -3.48
CA PHE A 83 -1.91 -7.00 -4.67
C PHE A 83 -2.61 -6.22 -5.77
N VAL A 84 -1.99 -6.14 -6.94
CA VAL A 84 -2.55 -5.51 -8.13
C VAL A 84 -3.08 -6.59 -9.05
N PHE A 85 -4.41 -6.66 -9.16
CA PHE A 85 -5.11 -7.55 -10.07
C PHE A 85 -5.38 -6.84 -11.39
N ARG A 86 -5.01 -7.52 -12.47
CA ARG A 86 -5.24 -7.07 -13.83
C ARG A 86 -5.78 -8.24 -14.63
N ASP A 87 -6.73 -7.95 -15.50
CA ASP A 87 -7.32 -8.96 -16.36
C ASP A 87 -6.25 -9.60 -17.26
N GLY A 88 -6.30 -10.93 -17.37
CA GLY A 88 -5.35 -11.74 -18.15
C GLY A 88 -3.86 -11.64 -17.76
N LYS A 89 -3.51 -11.01 -16.63
CA LYS A 89 -2.11 -10.75 -16.23
C LYS A 89 -1.77 -11.39 -14.89
N LEU A 90 -0.48 -11.68 -14.70
CA LEU A 90 0.08 -12.08 -13.41
C LEU A 90 -0.21 -11.03 -12.33
N VAL A 91 -0.52 -11.51 -11.13
CA VAL A 91 -0.72 -10.64 -9.96
C VAL A 91 0.63 -10.07 -9.56
N LEU A 92 0.72 -8.74 -9.47
CA LEU A 92 1.88 -8.06 -8.92
C LEU A 92 1.61 -7.76 -7.45
N PHE A 93 2.62 -7.90 -6.60
CA PHE A 93 2.49 -7.51 -5.20
C PHE A 93 3.73 -6.82 -4.66
N SER A 94 3.55 -6.07 -3.59
CA SER A 94 4.65 -5.63 -2.74
C SER A 94 4.28 -5.84 -1.28
N ILE A 95 5.29 -6.13 -0.45
CA ILE A 95 5.11 -6.45 0.96
C ILE A 95 5.68 -5.29 1.76
N THR A 96 4.87 -4.76 2.67
CA THR A 96 5.28 -3.73 3.61
C THR A 96 5.44 -4.37 4.98
N THR A 97 6.70 -4.57 5.38
CA THR A 97 7.04 -5.18 6.69
C THR A 97 7.17 -4.15 7.82
N ALA A 98 7.37 -2.87 7.47
CA ALA A 98 7.43 -1.76 8.41
C ALA A 98 6.12 -0.94 8.36
N GLY A 99 5.40 -0.89 9.49
CA GLY A 99 4.11 -0.22 9.61
C GLY A 99 2.93 -1.19 9.52
N GLY A 100 1.86 -0.77 8.88
CA GLY A 100 0.67 -1.58 8.68
C GLY A 100 -0.21 -1.70 9.92
N HIS A 101 -0.60 -2.92 10.27
CA HIS A 101 -1.35 -3.19 11.49
C HIS A 101 -0.56 -2.91 12.77
N ARG A 102 0.77 -2.78 12.64
CA ARG A 102 1.71 -2.40 13.70
C ARG A 102 1.94 -0.90 13.81
N GLU A 103 1.27 -0.07 13.00
CA GLU A 103 1.48 1.37 13.05
C GLU A 103 0.98 1.98 14.37
N ASP A 104 1.70 3.02 14.81
CA ASP A 104 1.27 3.88 15.89
C ASP A 104 0.20 4.86 15.39
N PHE A 105 -1.05 4.61 15.82
CA PHE A 105 -2.20 5.42 15.48
C PHE A 105 -2.52 6.52 16.50
N THR A 106 -1.61 6.83 17.44
CA THR A 106 -1.82 7.88 18.46
C THR A 106 -2.01 9.27 17.85
N ALA A 107 -1.27 9.58 16.79
CA ALA A 107 -1.34 10.89 16.13
C ALA A 107 -2.53 11.01 15.16
N ARG A 108 -2.89 9.91 14.48
CA ARG A 108 -4.02 9.81 13.55
C ARG A 108 -4.60 8.40 13.64
N PRO A 109 -5.92 8.22 13.72
CA PRO A 109 -6.54 6.89 13.83
C PRO A 109 -6.52 6.10 12.51
N PHE A 110 -5.68 6.50 11.56
CA PHE A 110 -5.50 5.85 10.27
C PHE A 110 -4.18 6.25 9.61
N ALA A 111 -3.75 5.44 8.65
CA ALA A 111 -2.58 5.68 7.82
C ALA A 111 -2.88 5.36 6.35
N ILE A 112 -2.47 6.24 5.44
CA ILE A 112 -2.58 6.02 4.00
C ILE A 112 -1.36 5.26 3.53
N ARG A 113 -1.58 4.11 2.90
CA ARG A 113 -0.52 3.22 2.43
C ARG A 113 -0.18 3.48 0.98
N TRP A 114 -1.21 3.52 0.13
CA TRP A 114 -1.05 3.77 -1.29
C TRP A 114 -2.13 4.70 -1.81
N VAL A 115 -1.72 5.54 -2.77
CA VAL A 115 -2.60 6.35 -3.61
C VAL A 115 -2.28 5.97 -5.05
N MET A 116 -3.33 5.67 -5.81
CA MET A 116 -3.29 5.17 -7.18
C MET A 116 -4.31 5.91 -8.04
N LEU A 117 -4.30 5.66 -9.34
CA LEU A 117 -5.25 6.27 -10.27
C LEU A 117 -6.69 5.89 -9.90
N GLU A 118 -6.91 4.65 -9.49
CA GLU A 118 -8.24 4.08 -9.24
C GLU A 118 -8.72 4.32 -7.79
N GLY A 119 -7.89 4.96 -6.96
CA GLY A 119 -8.27 5.34 -5.61
C GLY A 119 -7.14 5.26 -4.60
N LEU A 120 -7.48 4.97 -3.35
CA LEU A 120 -6.51 4.89 -2.27
C LEU A 120 -6.87 3.80 -1.27
N CYS A 121 -5.87 3.33 -0.53
CA CYS A 121 -6.09 2.39 0.57
C CYS A 121 -5.15 2.66 1.74
N GLY A 122 -5.56 2.18 2.90
CA GLY A 122 -4.87 2.42 4.16
C GLY A 122 -5.29 1.47 5.26
N ALA A 123 -4.69 1.69 6.43
CA ALA A 123 -4.99 0.97 7.65
C ALA A 123 -5.63 1.90 8.69
N VAL A 124 -6.41 1.35 9.61
CA VAL A 124 -7.03 2.08 10.72
C VAL A 124 -6.66 1.53 12.08
N ALA A 125 -6.79 2.39 13.09
CA ALA A 125 -6.58 2.03 14.49
C ALA A 125 -7.56 0.92 14.93
N PRO A 126 -7.16 0.09 15.92
CA PRO A 126 -8.10 -0.78 16.61
C PRO A 126 -9.32 -0.01 17.12
N GLY A 127 -10.52 -0.59 17.00
CA GLY A 127 -11.76 0.03 17.46
C GLY A 127 -12.40 1.04 16.50
N VAL A 128 -11.78 1.33 15.35
CA VAL A 128 -12.43 2.06 14.25
C VAL A 128 -13.51 1.17 13.64
N THR A 129 -14.72 1.72 13.52
CA THR A 129 -15.91 1.00 13.02
C THR A 129 -16.41 1.56 11.69
N ARG A 130 -16.08 2.81 11.35
CA ARG A 130 -16.49 3.44 10.09
C ARG A 130 -15.46 4.46 9.61
N VAL A 131 -15.28 4.49 8.29
CA VAL A 131 -14.49 5.48 7.56
C VAL A 131 -15.37 6.09 6.48
N GLU A 132 -15.40 7.42 6.41
CA GLU A 132 -16.03 8.16 5.32
C GLU A 132 -14.97 8.97 4.60
N ILE A 133 -15.00 8.97 3.27
CA ILE A 133 -14.22 9.90 2.45
C ILE A 133 -15.20 10.77 1.66
N ARG A 134 -14.89 12.05 1.56
CA ARG A 134 -15.66 13.02 0.78
C ARG A 134 -14.76 13.81 -0.15
N ASP A 135 -15.27 14.11 -1.33
CA ASP A 135 -14.60 14.99 -2.27
C ASP A 135 -14.74 16.47 -1.87
N HIS A 136 -14.24 17.36 -2.73
CA HIS A 136 -14.29 18.81 -2.52
C HIS A 136 -15.71 19.40 -2.52
N ALA A 137 -16.66 18.74 -3.17
CA ALA A 137 -18.07 19.12 -3.17
C ALA A 137 -18.81 18.56 -1.94
N GLY A 138 -18.12 17.76 -1.12
CA GLY A 138 -18.70 17.05 0.02
C GLY A 138 -19.43 15.77 -0.35
N ALA A 139 -19.36 15.33 -1.61
CA ALA A 139 -19.99 14.11 -2.07
C ALA A 139 -19.27 12.88 -1.46
N PRO A 140 -20.01 11.86 -1.01
CA PRO A 140 -19.42 10.66 -0.44
C PRO A 140 -18.70 9.84 -1.52
N VAL A 141 -17.48 9.40 -1.20
CA VAL A 141 -16.72 8.45 -1.99
C VAL A 141 -17.00 7.04 -1.47
N PRO A 142 -17.22 6.03 -2.33
CA PRO A 142 -17.37 4.64 -1.89
C PRO A 142 -16.13 4.16 -1.12
N VAL A 143 -16.34 3.72 0.12
CA VAL A 143 -15.29 3.19 0.99
C VAL A 143 -15.68 1.80 1.47
N GLU A 144 -14.75 0.86 1.33
CA GLU A 144 -14.80 -0.44 1.98
C GLU A 144 -13.90 -0.42 3.22
N LEU A 145 -14.38 -1.01 4.33
CA LEU A 145 -13.63 -1.21 5.57
C LEU A 145 -13.68 -2.70 5.93
N VAL A 146 -12.52 -3.37 5.90
CA VAL A 146 -12.39 -4.80 6.18
C VAL A 146 -11.19 -5.01 7.08
N ALA A 147 -11.41 -5.66 8.23
CA ALA A 147 -10.35 -6.09 9.13
C ALA A 147 -9.24 -5.02 9.36
N ARG A 148 -9.66 -3.79 9.73
CA ARG A 148 -8.78 -2.63 9.97
C ARG A 148 -8.00 -2.11 8.76
N THR A 149 -8.35 -2.52 7.56
CA THR A 149 -7.91 -1.90 6.31
C THR A 149 -9.10 -1.21 5.67
N PHE A 150 -8.85 -0.13 4.94
CA PHE A 150 -9.88 0.55 4.16
C PHE A 150 -9.39 0.84 2.75
N ALA A 151 -10.33 0.89 1.80
CA ALA A 151 -10.08 1.23 0.42
C ALA A 151 -11.20 2.14 -0.08
N ALA A 152 -10.82 3.19 -0.78
CA ALA A 152 -11.75 4.11 -1.42
C ALA A 152 -11.57 4.02 -2.94
N THR A 153 -12.67 3.82 -3.65
CA THR A 153 -12.68 3.73 -5.11
C THR A 153 -13.05 5.09 -5.69
N ILE A 154 -12.10 5.74 -6.34
CA ILE A 154 -12.25 7.09 -6.91
C ILE A 154 -11.19 7.32 -7.98
N ASP A 155 -11.57 7.93 -9.09
CA ASP A 155 -10.62 8.32 -10.12
C ASP A 155 -9.78 9.52 -9.65
N LEU A 156 -8.51 9.26 -9.34
CA LEU A 156 -7.53 10.25 -8.92
C LEU A 156 -6.62 10.64 -10.07
N GLU A 157 -6.56 11.92 -10.36
CA GLU A 157 -5.59 12.43 -11.32
C GLU A 157 -4.19 12.48 -10.70
N LEU A 158 -3.35 11.48 -11.01
CA LEU A 158 -1.95 11.49 -10.62
C LEU A 158 -1.10 12.30 -11.62
N PRO A 159 -0.43 13.39 -11.19
CA PRO A 159 0.33 14.25 -12.10
C PRO A 159 1.41 13.50 -12.91
N TYR A 160 2.13 12.56 -12.29
CA TYR A 160 3.15 11.76 -12.95
C TYR A 160 2.54 10.86 -14.03
N LEU A 161 1.38 10.23 -13.78
CA LEU A 161 0.71 9.41 -14.80
C LEU A 161 0.26 10.26 -15.99
N ARG A 162 -0.29 11.45 -15.73
CA ARG A 162 -0.63 12.41 -16.79
C ARG A 162 0.61 12.77 -17.62
N ARG A 163 1.74 13.03 -16.97
CA ARG A 163 3.02 13.34 -17.66
C ARG A 163 3.53 12.14 -18.47
N MET A 164 3.53 10.93 -17.89
CA MET A 164 3.92 9.70 -18.58
C MET A 164 3.04 9.44 -19.81
N ASN A 165 1.73 9.61 -19.69
CA ASN A 165 0.80 9.41 -20.81
C ASN A 165 1.04 10.42 -21.94
N ARG A 166 1.35 11.69 -21.61
CA ARG A 166 1.74 12.69 -22.62
C ARG A 166 3.04 12.31 -23.33
N LEU A 167 4.04 11.82 -22.61
CA LEU A 167 5.30 11.37 -23.19
C LEU A 167 5.10 10.17 -24.13
N ARG A 168 4.33 9.16 -23.69
CA ARG A 168 3.95 8.02 -24.53
C ARG A 168 3.24 8.46 -25.80
N ALA A 169 2.26 9.37 -25.68
CA ALA A 169 1.53 9.89 -26.83
C ALA A 169 2.42 10.69 -27.80
N ALA A 170 3.49 11.30 -27.31
CA ALA A 170 4.51 11.98 -28.11
C ALA A 170 5.58 11.04 -28.70
N GLY A 171 5.46 9.72 -28.49
CA GLY A 171 6.44 8.74 -28.99
C GLY A 171 7.76 8.71 -28.21
N ALA A 172 7.78 9.23 -26.98
CA ALA A 172 8.96 9.16 -26.11
C ALA A 172 9.37 7.71 -25.84
N ARG A 173 10.66 7.50 -25.63
CA ARG A 173 11.24 6.19 -25.33
C ARG A 173 10.84 5.73 -23.92
N SER A 174 10.86 4.43 -23.69
CA SER A 174 10.44 3.83 -22.42
C SER A 174 11.26 4.33 -21.22
N ASP A 175 12.56 4.58 -21.39
CA ASP A 175 13.44 5.13 -20.36
C ASP A 175 13.03 6.56 -19.98
N GLU A 176 12.70 7.40 -20.95
CA GLU A 176 12.21 8.77 -20.72
C GLU A 176 10.87 8.78 -19.97
N VAL A 177 10.00 7.82 -20.27
CA VAL A 177 8.72 7.64 -19.57
C VAL A 177 8.95 7.15 -18.14
N LEU A 178 9.87 6.21 -17.92
CA LEU A 178 10.19 5.66 -16.60
C LEU A 178 10.93 6.67 -15.72
N ASP A 179 11.74 7.54 -16.31
CA ASP A 179 12.44 8.62 -15.60
C ASP A 179 11.47 9.53 -14.84
N VAL A 180 10.24 9.70 -15.31
CA VAL A 180 9.20 10.44 -14.58
C VAL A 180 8.89 9.78 -13.24
N LEU A 181 8.77 8.46 -13.17
CA LEU A 181 8.49 7.74 -11.92
C LEU A 181 9.64 7.91 -10.94
N PHE A 182 10.88 7.75 -11.40
CA PHE A 182 12.06 7.79 -10.53
C PHE A 182 12.43 9.19 -10.06
N ARG A 183 12.09 10.23 -10.83
CA ARG A 183 12.38 11.63 -10.48
C ARG A 183 11.20 12.39 -9.84
N SER A 184 10.02 11.78 -9.79
CA SER A 184 8.85 12.41 -9.15
C SER A 184 8.99 12.46 -7.63
N ASP A 185 8.61 13.58 -7.02
CA ASP A 185 8.29 13.63 -5.58
C ASP A 185 6.97 12.88 -5.37
N ARG A 186 7.07 11.55 -5.29
CA ARG A 186 5.89 10.68 -5.21
C ARG A 186 4.95 11.11 -4.09
N ARG A 187 5.48 11.47 -2.91
CA ARG A 187 4.64 11.90 -1.77
C ARG A 187 3.99 13.25 -2.02
N GLY A 188 4.71 14.22 -2.62
CA GLY A 188 4.12 15.49 -3.04
C GLY A 188 3.02 15.32 -4.09
N GLU A 189 3.18 14.37 -4.99
CA GLU A 189 2.18 14.08 -6.03
C GLU A 189 0.96 13.35 -5.49
N GLU A 190 1.14 12.37 -4.60
CA GLU A 190 0.05 11.70 -3.88
C GLU A 190 -0.74 12.71 -3.03
N TYR A 191 -0.05 13.65 -2.37
CA TYR A 191 -0.69 14.76 -1.66
C TYR A 191 -1.46 15.66 -2.63
N ALA A 192 -0.87 16.08 -3.74
CA ALA A 192 -1.54 16.94 -4.72
C ALA A 192 -2.79 16.28 -5.29
N ALA A 193 -2.74 14.97 -5.54
CA ALA A 193 -3.88 14.18 -6.02
C ALA A 193 -4.98 14.03 -4.98
N THR A 194 -4.66 13.99 -3.69
CA THR A 194 -5.65 13.77 -2.61
C THR A 194 -6.02 15.03 -1.83
N ARG A 195 -5.42 16.19 -2.13
CA ARG A 195 -5.62 17.45 -1.37
C ARG A 195 -7.07 17.93 -1.30
N HIS A 196 -7.89 17.46 -2.23
CA HIS A 196 -9.30 17.81 -2.36
C HIS A 196 -10.22 16.83 -1.62
N LEU A 197 -9.65 15.79 -1.01
CA LEU A 197 -10.38 14.78 -0.26
C LEU A 197 -10.29 15.04 1.25
N THR A 198 -11.41 14.83 1.92
CA THR A 198 -11.50 14.80 3.38
C THR A 198 -11.88 13.40 3.86
N ILE A 199 -11.43 13.05 5.06
CA ILE A 199 -11.72 11.78 5.71
C ILE A 199 -12.29 12.01 7.10
N ARG A 200 -13.31 11.24 7.43
CA ARG A 200 -13.87 11.13 8.79
C ARG A 200 -13.69 9.70 9.27
N VAL A 201 -13.22 9.54 10.50
CA VAL A 201 -12.98 8.23 11.11
C VAL A 201 -13.79 8.15 12.39
N HIS A 202 -14.55 7.08 12.53
CA HIS A 202 -15.48 6.86 13.64
C HIS A 202 -15.13 5.58 14.40
N GLY A 203 -15.29 5.63 15.73
CA GLY A 203 -15.08 4.52 16.64
C GLY A 203 -16.38 3.88 17.13
N ALA A 204 -16.31 3.16 18.24
CA ALA A 204 -17.48 2.59 18.90
C ALA A 204 -18.55 3.65 19.20
N GLY A 205 -19.83 3.29 19.06
CA GLY A 205 -20.95 4.21 19.28
C GLY A 205 -20.99 5.39 18.30
N ASP A 206 -20.37 5.26 17.13
CA ASP A 206 -20.24 6.30 16.10
C ASP A 206 -19.45 7.55 16.54
N ALA A 207 -18.65 7.45 17.60
CA ALA A 207 -17.83 8.54 18.09
C ALA A 207 -16.85 9.03 17.02
N LEU A 208 -16.88 10.32 16.69
CA LEU A 208 -15.97 10.92 15.72
C LEU A 208 -14.55 10.99 16.31
N LEU A 209 -13.63 10.19 15.77
CA LEU A 209 -12.24 10.14 16.19
C LEU A 209 -11.35 11.11 15.41
N TYR A 210 -11.70 11.38 14.14
CA TYR A 210 -10.95 12.29 13.29
C TYR A 210 -11.82 12.88 12.19
N THR A 211 -11.55 14.13 11.84
CA THR A 211 -12.02 14.76 10.60
C THR A 211 -10.91 15.66 10.05
N GLY A 212 -10.63 15.59 8.75
CA GLY A 212 -9.58 16.39 8.14
C GLY A 212 -9.14 15.90 6.77
N PRO A 213 -8.00 16.39 6.24
CA PRO A 213 -7.49 15.97 4.95
C PRO A 213 -7.03 14.50 5.00
N VAL A 214 -7.10 13.81 3.87
CA VAL A 214 -6.63 12.42 3.73
C VAL A 214 -5.11 12.34 3.96
N LEU A 215 -4.34 13.15 3.24
CA LEU A 215 -2.90 13.30 3.41
C LEU A 215 -2.57 14.69 3.96
N VAL A 216 -1.54 14.75 4.82
CA VAL A 216 -0.92 15.99 5.25
C VAL A 216 0.47 16.07 4.64
N ASP A 217 0.81 17.20 4.01
CA ASP A 217 2.16 17.39 3.47
C ASP A 217 3.16 17.49 4.63
N GLY A 218 4.15 16.59 4.64
CA GLY A 218 5.21 16.53 5.63
C GLY A 218 6.04 17.82 5.71
N ARG A 219 6.07 18.64 4.65
CA ARG A 219 6.68 19.98 4.65
C ARG A 219 6.00 20.95 5.62
N PHE A 220 4.70 20.78 5.89
CA PHE A 220 3.97 21.62 6.85
C PHE A 220 4.08 21.14 8.30
N ARG A 221 4.58 19.92 8.56
CA ARG A 221 4.92 19.50 9.94
C ARG A 221 6.11 20.30 10.50
N GLN A 222 7.04 20.75 9.67
CA GLN A 222 8.20 21.54 10.12
C GLN A 222 7.84 22.98 10.51
N LEU A 223 6.76 23.53 9.94
CA LEU A 223 6.27 24.90 10.23
C LEU A 223 5.42 24.99 11.51
N ARG A 224 5.12 23.86 12.16
CA ARG A 224 4.35 23.78 13.41
C ARG A 224 5.19 23.34 14.61
N LYS A 225 6.50 23.55 14.59
CA LYS A 225 7.23 23.63 15.87
C LYS A 225 6.73 24.88 16.59
N PRO A 226 6.18 24.80 17.81
CA PRO A 226 5.91 26.00 18.58
C PRO A 226 7.25 26.73 18.75
N LEU A 227 7.27 28.01 18.36
CA LEU A 227 8.27 28.94 18.87
C LEU A 227 8.19 28.82 20.39
N ARG A 228 9.21 28.20 20.99
CA ARG A 228 9.34 28.15 22.44
C ARG A 228 9.35 29.60 22.92
N ALA A 229 8.36 29.96 23.72
CA ALA A 229 8.42 31.10 24.62
C ALA A 229 9.38 30.77 25.77
#